data_AF-A0AAU4U719-F1
#
_entry.id   AF-A0AAU4U719-F1
#
_cell.length_a   1.000
_cell.length_b   1.000
_cell.length_c   1.000
_cell.angle_alpha   90.00
_cell.angle_beta   90.00
_cell.angle_gamma   90.00
#
_symmetry.space_group_name_H-M   'P 1'
#
loop_
_entity.id
_entity.type
_entity.pdbx_description
1 polymer ?
#
loop_
_entity_poly.entity_id
_entity_poly.type
_entity_poly.pdbx_seq_one_letter_code
_entity_poly.pdbx_strand_id
1 'polypeptide(L)'
;MGQRTLLRGLALAVAAVLPLYGPTAVQAEAQSAATAVAVCGHTSAQPTLQRGSTGDPAIAEAQCQLSLATKPSRYTPIAADGSFGPATETRVKEFQRCAGLDVDGVLGPRTWASLNSWAAQPHTCATQGTSSTAQTALCGHTDARPTLKRGAKGAEVKEVQCRLNLAMEAFHYPPLTIDGDFGGGTESRVVEFQHCANLGADGTVGPNTWAKLVDWSGRNTYCTPPRPIGYPIDGLDTAKYQHPGGAPIDWKAVRASGVEFATVKATRGTNVTDEYLTADLQGARAAGLAVAPYHFYTGTAANTGAAQADRFIAAVRATGYTGQRAGDLPPVFDLERMDDGSGRCPTYGTVGDAKAWLDRVEAAFGRTPIIYTQKSVLDDCLGSTTAFARYPLQLADYRQSITQPPLPNGSTTWAMWQYTDAALFPGIQAPATADVFNGTQADLDRLANR
;
A
#
# COMPACT_ATOMS: atom_id res chain seq x y z
N MET A 1 -4.80 66.72 -33.00
CA MET A 1 -4.07 67.83 -32.36
C MET A 1 -4.82 68.21 -31.10
N GLY A 2 -4.13 68.21 -29.95
CA GLY A 2 -4.77 68.23 -28.63
C GLY A 2 -5.30 69.59 -28.18
N GLN A 3 -6.16 69.55 -27.16
CA GLN A 3 -6.42 70.57 -26.14
C GLN A 3 -7.37 69.92 -25.10
N ARG A 4 -7.00 69.73 -23.82
CA ARG A 4 -6.90 70.71 -22.71
C ARG A 4 -8.24 71.38 -22.32
N THR A 5 -8.70 71.03 -21.10
CA THR A 5 -9.04 71.98 -20.00
C THR A 5 -10.51 72.27 -19.66
N LEU A 6 -10.90 71.77 -18.46
CA LEU A 6 -11.62 72.38 -17.30
C LEU A 6 -12.80 73.34 -17.48
N LEU A 7 -13.83 73.17 -16.62
CA LEU A 7 -14.41 74.17 -15.65
C LEU A 7 -15.77 73.62 -15.13
N ARG A 8 -15.91 73.12 -13.89
CA ARG A 8 -16.18 73.81 -12.59
C ARG A 8 -17.39 74.76 -12.55
N GLY A 9 -18.33 74.48 -11.63
CA GLY A 9 -19.38 75.39 -11.13
C GLY A 9 -20.50 74.62 -10.42
N LEU A 10 -20.34 74.14 -9.18
CA LEU A 10 -20.60 74.77 -7.86
C LEU A 10 -22.08 75.06 -7.50
N ALA A 11 -22.51 74.39 -6.42
CA ALA A 11 -23.47 74.79 -5.38
C ALA A 11 -24.98 74.77 -5.73
N LEU A 12 -25.92 74.45 -4.84
CA LEU A 12 -26.02 74.68 -3.40
C LEU A 12 -26.79 73.51 -2.72
N ALA A 13 -26.34 73.10 -1.54
CA ALA A 13 -27.12 72.27 -0.61
C ALA A 13 -27.95 73.15 0.34
N VAL A 14 -29.23 72.83 0.55
CA VAL A 14 -29.94 73.09 1.82
C VAL A 14 -30.70 71.83 2.17
N ALA A 15 -30.36 71.32 3.35
CA ALA A 15 -30.86 70.11 3.96
C ALA A 15 -32.02 70.40 4.92
N ALA A 16 -32.70 69.29 5.22
CA ALA A 16 -33.31 68.94 6.50
C ALA A 16 -34.78 69.32 6.73
N VAL A 17 -35.63 68.30 6.61
CA VAL A 17 -36.46 67.88 7.74
C VAL A 17 -36.31 66.36 7.91
N LEU A 18 -35.86 65.95 9.11
CA LEU A 18 -35.72 64.57 9.59
C LEU A 18 -37.09 63.98 9.97
N PRO A 19 -37.23 62.64 9.98
CA PRO A 19 -37.22 61.99 11.29
C PRO A 19 -36.38 60.71 11.36
N LEU A 20 -35.96 60.42 12.58
CA LEU A 20 -35.02 59.39 13.00
C LEU A 20 -35.71 58.04 13.29
N TYR A 21 -35.03 56.99 12.82
CA TYR A 21 -34.92 55.61 13.33
C TYR A 21 -36.14 54.66 13.39
N GLY A 22 -36.08 53.67 12.49
CA GLY A 22 -36.32 52.25 12.79
C GLY A 22 -35.37 51.41 11.91
N PRO A 23 -34.76 50.31 12.41
CA PRO A 23 -33.90 49.48 11.58
C PRO A 23 -34.79 48.73 10.58
N THR A 24 -34.67 49.07 9.30
CA THR A 24 -35.30 48.31 8.22
C THR A 24 -34.68 46.91 8.21
N ALA A 25 -35.48 45.92 8.61
CA ALA A 25 -35.23 44.54 8.30
C ALA A 25 -35.09 44.44 6.77
N VAL A 26 -33.86 44.18 6.32
CA VAL A 26 -33.62 43.72 4.96
C VAL A 26 -34.33 42.37 4.87
N GLN A 27 -35.47 42.35 4.17
CA GLN A 27 -36.08 41.12 3.72
C GLN A 27 -35.04 40.42 2.85
N ALA A 28 -34.37 39.44 3.42
CA ALA A 28 -33.61 38.46 2.68
C ALA A 28 -34.59 37.78 1.73
N GLU A 29 -34.38 37.98 0.43
CA GLU A 29 -35.01 37.18 -0.61
C GLU A 29 -34.79 35.71 -0.25
N ALA A 30 -35.89 35.01 0.00
CA ALA A 30 -35.92 33.58 0.19
C ALA A 30 -35.57 32.89 -1.13
N GLN A 31 -34.28 32.86 -1.46
CA GLN A 31 -33.75 31.99 -2.48
C GLN A 31 -33.64 30.57 -1.91
N SER A 32 -34.70 29.80 -2.16
CA SER A 32 -34.66 28.37 -2.46
C SER A 32 -33.96 27.45 -1.43
N ALA A 33 -34.60 27.26 -0.28
CA ALA A 33 -34.32 26.14 0.63
C ALA A 33 -34.89 24.78 0.15
N ALA A 34 -35.24 24.63 -1.14
CA ALA A 34 -36.05 23.52 -1.65
C ALA A 34 -35.43 22.67 -2.78
N THR A 35 -34.11 22.74 -3.03
CA THR A 35 -33.48 21.93 -4.11
C THR A 35 -32.21 21.19 -3.73
N ALA A 36 -31.86 21.08 -2.44
CA ALA A 36 -30.73 20.25 -2.00
C ALA A 36 -31.12 18.77 -1.70
N VAL A 37 -32.30 18.33 -2.14
CA VAL A 37 -32.85 17.00 -1.81
C VAL A 37 -32.85 16.11 -3.06
N ALA A 38 -32.29 14.90 -2.93
CA ALA A 38 -32.39 13.74 -3.85
C ALA A 38 -31.27 13.49 -4.90
N VAL A 39 -30.01 13.31 -4.48
CA VAL A 39 -29.02 12.58 -5.32
C VAL A 39 -28.78 11.14 -4.83
N CYS A 40 -28.85 10.88 -3.52
CA CYS A 40 -28.50 9.58 -2.91
C CYS A 40 -29.63 8.93 -2.10
N GLY A 41 -30.87 9.42 -2.21
CA GLY A 41 -31.92 9.17 -1.21
C GLY A 41 -31.76 10.09 0.00
N HIS A 42 -32.84 10.27 0.76
CA HIS A 42 -32.84 11.05 2.00
C HIS A 42 -33.70 10.31 3.03
N THR A 43 -33.08 9.62 3.99
CA THR A 43 -33.77 9.18 5.19
C THR A 43 -33.92 10.37 6.11
N SER A 44 -35.14 10.65 6.57
CA SER A 44 -35.40 11.76 7.52
C SER A 44 -34.71 11.57 8.88
N ALA A 45 -34.20 10.37 9.14
CA ALA A 45 -33.33 10.07 10.27
C ALA A 45 -31.87 10.01 9.80
N GLN A 46 -30.99 10.77 10.45
CA GLN A 46 -29.53 10.73 10.29
C GLN A 46 -28.91 10.20 11.59
N PRO A 47 -28.99 8.88 11.83
CA PRO A 47 -28.49 8.27 13.06
C PRO A 47 -26.96 8.32 13.13
N THR A 48 -26.41 8.14 14.33
CA THR A 48 -24.97 7.94 14.49
C THR A 48 -24.59 6.60 13.86
N LEU A 49 -23.77 6.63 12.80
CA LEU A 49 -23.29 5.43 12.12
C LEU A 49 -21.79 5.21 12.36
N GLN A 50 -21.37 3.96 12.55
CA GLN A 50 -19.97 3.58 12.80
C GLN A 50 -19.71 2.14 12.33
N ARG A 51 -18.45 1.67 12.40
CA ARG A 51 -18.10 0.29 12.03
C ARG A 51 -19.02 -0.73 12.73
N GLY A 52 -19.62 -1.61 11.93
CA GLY A 52 -20.55 -2.64 12.40
C GLY A 52 -22.02 -2.23 12.34
N SER A 53 -22.35 -0.97 12.02
CA SER A 53 -23.72 -0.59 11.67
C SER A 53 -24.15 -1.32 10.38
N THR A 54 -25.31 -1.97 10.39
CA THR A 54 -25.90 -2.70 9.26
C THR A 54 -27.42 -2.55 9.24
N GLY A 55 -28.05 -2.76 8.07
CA GLY A 55 -29.51 -2.83 7.92
C GLY A 55 -30.24 -1.48 7.97
N ASP A 56 -29.53 -0.37 8.17
CA ASP A 56 -30.09 0.98 8.14
C ASP A 56 -29.92 1.61 6.73
N PRO A 57 -31.01 2.06 6.08
CA PRO A 57 -30.92 2.71 4.77
C PRO A 57 -30.05 3.98 4.77
N ALA A 58 -29.84 4.62 5.93
CA ALA A 58 -28.94 5.76 6.08
C ALA A 58 -27.47 5.40 5.77
N ILE A 59 -27.06 4.12 5.87
CA ILE A 59 -25.69 3.69 5.54
C ILE A 59 -25.44 3.81 4.03
N ALA A 60 -26.39 3.33 3.21
CA ALA A 60 -26.29 3.43 1.76
C ALA A 60 -26.33 4.90 1.30
N GLU A 61 -27.16 5.72 1.94
CA GLU A 61 -27.17 7.17 1.73
C GLU A 61 -25.81 7.80 2.06
N ALA A 62 -25.25 7.51 3.23
CA ALA A 62 -23.94 7.99 3.64
C ALA A 62 -22.84 7.59 2.63
N GLN A 63 -22.82 6.33 2.19
CA GLN A 63 -21.82 5.82 1.25
C GLN A 63 -21.90 6.52 -0.12
N CYS A 64 -23.13 6.76 -0.59
CA CYS A 64 -23.37 7.51 -1.82
C CYS A 64 -22.96 8.98 -1.66
N GLN A 65 -23.36 9.65 -0.58
CA GLN A 65 -23.00 11.03 -0.31
C GLN A 65 -21.48 11.21 -0.15
N LEU A 66 -20.80 10.27 0.52
CA LEU A 66 -19.34 10.24 0.63
C LEU A 66 -18.70 10.12 -0.77
N SER A 67 -19.29 9.35 -1.68
CA SER A 67 -18.78 9.24 -3.05
C SER A 67 -18.96 10.53 -3.87
N LEU A 68 -19.91 11.40 -3.49
CA LEU A 68 -20.16 12.69 -4.15
C LEU A 68 -19.43 13.88 -3.48
N ALA A 69 -19.20 13.82 -2.17
CA ALA A 69 -18.76 14.96 -1.37
C ALA A 69 -17.38 15.50 -1.76
N THR A 70 -16.52 14.69 -2.39
CA THR A 70 -15.20 15.09 -2.86
C THR A 70 -14.98 14.69 -4.31
N LYS A 71 -14.26 15.52 -5.08
CA LYS A 71 -14.06 15.25 -6.52
C LYS A 71 -13.24 13.97 -6.77
N PRO A 72 -13.58 13.16 -7.81
CA PRO A 72 -13.09 11.78 -8.00
C PRO A 72 -11.61 11.63 -8.37
N SER A 73 -10.88 12.72 -8.62
CA SER A 73 -9.44 12.63 -8.93
C SER A 73 -8.55 12.36 -7.70
N ARG A 74 -9.12 12.20 -6.49
CA ARG A 74 -8.36 12.07 -5.23
C ARG A 74 -8.89 11.06 -4.21
N TYR A 75 -10.10 10.53 -4.39
CA TYR A 75 -10.70 9.56 -3.47
C TYR A 75 -11.41 8.48 -4.27
N THR A 76 -11.18 7.22 -3.91
CA THR A 76 -11.86 6.09 -4.53
C THR A 76 -13.32 6.07 -4.09
N PRO A 77 -14.29 6.08 -5.03
CA PRO A 77 -15.69 5.88 -4.67
C PRO A 77 -15.87 4.57 -3.90
N ILE A 78 -16.73 4.58 -2.88
CA ILE A 78 -17.05 3.37 -2.11
C ILE A 78 -18.39 2.81 -2.57
N ALA A 79 -18.53 1.48 -2.53
CA ALA A 79 -19.81 0.85 -2.84
C ALA A 79 -20.88 1.26 -1.80
N ALA A 80 -22.07 1.62 -2.27
CA ALA A 80 -23.24 1.86 -1.44
C ALA A 80 -23.95 0.54 -1.12
N ASP A 81 -23.26 -0.34 -0.40
CA ASP A 81 -23.71 -1.71 -0.09
C ASP A 81 -24.58 -1.80 1.18
N GLY A 82 -24.84 -0.68 1.85
CA GLY A 82 -25.65 -0.63 3.07
C GLY A 82 -24.97 -1.22 4.31
N SER A 83 -23.67 -1.50 4.24
CA SER A 83 -22.87 -2.04 5.34
C SER A 83 -21.77 -1.06 5.76
N PHE A 84 -21.76 -0.67 7.02
CA PHE A 84 -20.70 0.19 7.55
C PHE A 84 -19.48 -0.65 7.92
N GLY A 85 -18.74 -1.09 6.90
CA GLY A 85 -17.50 -1.85 7.01
C GLY A 85 -16.25 -0.98 7.13
N PRO A 86 -15.05 -1.60 7.14
CA PRO A 86 -13.78 -0.89 7.22
C PRO A 86 -13.58 0.15 6.11
N ALA A 87 -14.03 -0.13 4.88
CA ALA A 87 -13.94 0.81 3.76
C ALA A 87 -14.80 2.07 4.00
N THR A 88 -16.02 1.91 4.49
CA THR A 88 -16.92 3.01 4.85
C THR A 88 -16.32 3.86 5.97
N GLU A 89 -15.77 3.24 7.01
CA GLU A 89 -15.09 3.98 8.09
C GLU A 89 -13.86 4.74 7.59
N THR A 90 -13.03 4.13 6.76
CA THR A 90 -11.88 4.80 6.13
C THR A 90 -12.32 6.01 5.34
N ARG A 91 -13.39 5.87 4.53
CA ARG A 91 -13.95 6.97 3.74
C ARG A 91 -14.56 8.08 4.61
N VAL A 92 -15.23 7.73 5.71
CA VAL A 92 -15.74 8.71 6.68
C VAL A 92 -14.58 9.49 7.29
N LYS A 93 -13.51 8.81 7.70
CA LYS A 93 -12.30 9.47 8.22
C LYS A 93 -11.66 10.38 7.17
N GLU A 94 -11.59 9.97 5.91
CA GLU A 94 -11.10 10.81 4.81
C GLU A 94 -11.98 12.05 4.58
N PHE A 95 -13.30 11.88 4.60
CA PHE A 95 -14.23 12.99 4.49
C PHE A 95 -14.11 13.95 5.67
N GLN A 96 -14.09 13.45 6.91
CA GLN A 96 -13.90 14.24 8.13
C GLN A 96 -12.60 15.04 8.07
N ARG A 97 -11.50 14.41 7.63
CA ARG A 97 -10.21 15.09 7.38
C ARG A 97 -10.35 16.23 6.38
N CYS A 98 -11.01 15.99 5.26
CA CYS A 98 -11.17 17.00 4.22
C CYS A 98 -12.12 18.14 4.63
N ALA A 99 -13.14 17.84 5.42
CA ALA A 99 -14.14 18.79 5.89
C ALA A 99 -13.76 19.50 7.20
N GLY A 100 -12.59 19.22 7.77
CA GLY A 100 -12.12 19.84 9.02
C GLY A 100 -12.91 19.43 10.27
N LEU A 101 -13.33 18.16 10.33
CA LEU A 101 -14.09 17.57 11.44
C LEU A 101 -13.21 16.65 12.31
N ASP A 102 -13.72 16.28 13.48
CA ASP A 102 -13.11 15.24 14.31
C ASP A 102 -13.07 13.92 13.53
N VAL A 103 -11.89 13.27 13.48
CA VAL A 103 -11.62 12.10 12.62
C VAL A 103 -11.83 10.80 13.41
N ASP A 104 -13.03 10.63 13.94
CA ASP A 104 -13.42 9.47 14.75
C ASP A 104 -13.93 8.29 13.90
N GLY A 105 -14.17 8.49 12.60
CA GLY A 105 -14.77 7.49 11.71
C GLY A 105 -16.26 7.26 11.98
N VAL A 106 -16.88 8.15 12.74
CA VAL A 106 -18.28 8.10 13.13
C VAL A 106 -19.07 9.18 12.38
N LEU A 107 -20.12 8.75 11.72
CA LEU A 107 -21.11 9.65 11.11
C LEU A 107 -22.09 10.13 12.18
N GLY A 108 -21.61 11.03 13.04
CA GLY A 108 -22.45 11.75 14.02
C GLY A 108 -23.11 13.00 13.43
N PRO A 109 -23.91 13.75 14.21
CA PRO A 109 -24.69 14.89 13.70
C PRO A 109 -23.88 15.96 12.96
N ARG A 110 -22.64 16.25 13.42
CA ARG A 110 -21.75 17.21 12.75
C ARG A 110 -21.19 16.68 11.43
N THR A 111 -20.84 15.40 11.39
CA THR A 111 -20.36 14.73 10.18
C THR A 111 -21.47 14.68 9.12
N TRP A 112 -22.69 14.33 9.51
CA TRP A 112 -23.86 14.34 8.64
C TRP A 112 -24.17 15.71 8.04
N ALA A 113 -24.23 16.75 8.88
CA ALA A 113 -24.52 18.11 8.41
C ALA A 113 -23.49 18.57 7.36
N SER A 114 -22.22 18.29 7.59
CA SER A 114 -21.15 18.61 6.63
C SER A 114 -21.27 17.75 5.37
N LEU A 115 -21.51 16.45 5.52
CA LEU A 115 -21.60 15.50 4.40
C LEU A 115 -22.72 15.86 3.43
N ASN A 116 -23.90 16.21 3.94
CA ASN A 116 -25.03 16.65 3.12
C ASN A 116 -24.69 17.90 2.29
N SER A 117 -24.07 18.89 2.95
CA SER A 117 -23.67 20.14 2.29
C SER A 117 -22.64 19.90 1.19
N TRP A 118 -21.64 19.06 1.46
CA TRP A 118 -20.56 18.76 0.52
C TRP A 118 -21.01 17.83 -0.62
N ALA A 119 -21.94 16.91 -0.38
CA ALA A 119 -22.52 16.08 -1.43
C ALA A 119 -23.38 16.91 -2.40
N ALA A 120 -24.08 17.93 -1.92
CA ALA A 120 -24.85 18.86 -2.75
C ALA A 120 -23.96 19.81 -3.57
N GLN A 121 -22.78 20.15 -3.05
CA GLN A 121 -21.78 20.96 -3.74
C GLN A 121 -20.40 20.32 -3.57
N PRO A 122 -19.96 19.42 -4.48
CA PRO A 122 -18.70 18.71 -4.34
C PRO A 122 -17.47 19.63 -4.25
N HIS A 123 -16.73 19.52 -3.16
CA HIS A 123 -15.55 20.35 -2.91
C HIS A 123 -14.25 19.63 -3.33
N THR A 124 -13.23 20.41 -3.67
CA THR A 124 -11.86 19.93 -3.78
C THR A 124 -11.16 20.10 -2.44
N CYS A 125 -10.60 19.03 -1.89
CA CYS A 125 -9.77 19.13 -0.69
C CYS A 125 -8.54 19.99 -1.00
N ALA A 126 -8.45 21.18 -0.39
CA ALA A 126 -7.33 22.08 -0.57
C ALA A 126 -6.12 21.55 0.21
N THR A 127 -4.96 21.43 -0.45
CA THR A 127 -3.66 21.11 0.17
C THR A 127 -3.05 22.30 0.94
N GLN A 128 -3.88 23.25 1.39
CA GLN A 128 -3.46 24.51 2.00
C GLN A 128 -4.47 24.89 3.08
N GLY A 129 -4.52 24.10 4.15
CA GLY A 129 -5.04 24.54 5.45
C GLY A 129 -3.86 24.79 6.35
N THR A 130 -3.74 25.99 6.92
CA THR A 130 -2.63 26.40 7.78
C THR A 130 -2.30 25.32 8.82
N SER A 131 -1.09 24.79 8.68
CA SER A 131 -0.53 23.61 9.31
C SER A 131 -0.60 23.60 10.85
N SER A 132 -0.60 24.76 11.53
CA SER A 132 -0.31 24.78 12.96
C SER A 132 -1.47 24.28 13.85
N THR A 133 -2.70 24.79 13.70
CA THR A 133 -3.77 24.51 14.68
C THR A 133 -4.35 23.09 14.58
N ALA A 134 -4.39 22.51 13.37
CA ALA A 134 -4.88 21.14 13.15
C ALA A 134 -3.83 20.07 13.51
N GLN A 135 -2.53 20.36 13.35
CA GLN A 135 -1.45 19.45 13.76
C GLN A 135 -1.25 19.40 15.28
N THR A 136 -1.60 20.48 15.99
CA THR A 136 -1.56 20.57 17.46
C THR A 136 -2.56 19.63 18.13
N ALA A 137 -3.74 19.44 17.52
CA ALA A 137 -4.84 18.66 18.11
C ALA A 137 -4.68 17.14 17.99
N LEU A 138 -3.90 16.64 17.02
CA LEU A 138 -3.95 15.22 16.62
C LEU A 138 -3.03 14.29 17.43
N CYS A 139 -1.82 14.74 17.79
CA CYS A 139 -0.86 13.94 18.57
C CYS A 139 -0.38 14.64 19.85
N GLY A 140 -0.86 15.85 20.12
CA GLY A 140 -0.21 16.79 21.04
C GLY A 140 1.15 17.24 20.49
N HIS A 141 1.58 18.46 20.82
CA HIS A 141 2.95 18.87 20.57
C HIS A 141 3.50 19.68 21.74
N THR A 142 4.82 19.67 21.85
CA THR A 142 5.54 20.75 22.53
C THR A 142 6.13 21.68 21.46
N ASP A 143 6.47 22.91 21.83
CA ASP A 143 7.19 23.82 20.91
C ASP A 143 8.64 23.37 20.69
N ALA A 144 9.10 22.38 21.47
CA ALA A 144 10.40 21.78 21.33
C ALA A 144 10.38 20.69 20.25
N ARG A 145 11.40 20.71 19.38
CA ARG A 145 11.72 19.65 18.41
C ARG A 145 13.13 19.12 18.68
N PRO A 146 13.37 18.54 19.86
CA PRO A 146 14.70 18.09 20.23
C PRO A 146 15.12 16.91 19.35
N THR A 147 16.42 16.68 19.23
CA THR A 147 16.94 15.45 18.65
C THR A 147 16.64 14.28 19.58
N LEU A 148 15.79 13.35 19.15
CA LEU A 148 15.42 12.16 19.93
C LEU A 148 16.06 10.90 19.35
N LYS A 149 16.49 10.00 20.23
CA LYS A 149 17.04 8.68 19.88
C LYS A 149 16.75 7.69 21.01
N ARG A 150 17.13 6.42 20.82
CA ARG A 150 16.94 5.37 21.84
C ARG A 150 17.37 5.83 23.23
N GLY A 151 16.50 5.60 24.21
CA GLY A 151 16.67 6.01 25.61
C GLY A 151 16.05 7.36 25.97
N ALA A 152 15.64 8.17 24.98
CA ALA A 152 14.86 9.36 25.23
C ALA A 152 13.48 9.01 25.81
N LYS A 153 12.94 9.92 26.64
CA LYS A 153 11.62 9.77 27.27
C LYS A 153 10.88 11.10 27.29
N GLY A 154 9.55 11.10 27.28
CA GLY A 154 8.74 12.30 27.51
C GLY A 154 7.65 12.55 26.47
N ALA A 155 7.07 13.75 26.51
CA ALA A 155 5.94 14.13 25.67
C ALA A 155 6.30 14.17 24.18
N GLU A 156 7.52 14.58 23.85
CA GLU A 156 8.03 14.64 22.48
C GLU A 156 8.18 13.23 21.88
N VAL A 157 8.49 12.23 22.71
CA VAL A 157 8.53 10.82 22.27
C VAL A 157 7.13 10.31 21.97
N LYS A 158 6.13 10.66 22.81
CA LYS A 158 4.72 10.32 22.55
C LYS A 158 4.24 10.94 21.24
N GLU A 159 4.62 12.18 20.98
CA GLU A 159 4.32 12.87 19.73
C GLU A 159 4.93 12.13 18.52
N VAL A 160 6.21 11.74 18.59
CA VAL A 160 6.85 10.94 17.53
C VAL A 160 6.11 9.62 17.31
N GLN A 161 5.81 8.86 18.37
CA GLN A 161 5.12 7.57 18.28
C GLN A 161 3.75 7.71 17.61
N CYS A 162 2.98 8.73 18.02
CA CYS A 162 1.68 9.04 17.41
C CYS A 162 1.83 9.43 15.93
N ARG A 163 2.76 10.34 15.60
CA ARG A 163 2.97 10.79 14.22
C ARG A 163 3.45 9.66 13.31
N LEU A 164 4.28 8.74 13.81
CA LEU A 164 4.70 7.54 13.07
C LEU A 164 3.52 6.60 12.82
N ASN A 165 2.63 6.39 13.80
CA ASN A 165 1.42 5.59 13.61
C ASN A 165 0.44 6.20 12.60
N LEU A 166 0.50 7.52 12.38
CA LEU A 166 -0.31 8.21 11.37
C LEU A 166 0.37 8.24 9.99
N ALA A 167 1.68 8.41 9.97
CA ALA A 167 2.47 8.53 8.75
C ALA A 167 2.75 7.18 8.07
N MET A 168 2.46 6.07 8.76
CA MET A 168 2.77 4.72 8.29
C MET A 168 1.54 3.82 8.42
N GLU A 169 1.33 2.95 7.42
CA GLU A 169 0.12 2.14 7.34
C GLU A 169 0.07 1.07 8.44
N ALA A 170 -1.01 1.07 9.25
CA ALA A 170 -1.14 0.18 10.40
C ALA A 170 -1.17 -1.32 10.06
N PHE A 171 -1.52 -1.68 8.82
CA PHE A 171 -1.49 -3.08 8.36
C PHE A 171 -0.06 -3.61 8.22
N HIS A 172 0.85 -2.80 7.67
CA HIS A 172 2.26 -3.16 7.44
C HIS A 172 3.14 -2.85 8.66
N TYR A 173 2.78 -1.81 9.41
CA TYR A 173 3.55 -1.26 10.51
C TYR A 173 2.68 -1.23 11.78
N PRO A 174 2.62 -2.35 12.55
CA PRO A 174 1.78 -2.44 13.74
C PRO A 174 1.93 -1.20 14.63
N PRO A 175 0.84 -0.57 15.08
CA PRO A 175 0.94 0.68 15.82
C PRO A 175 1.87 0.56 17.02
N LEU A 176 2.79 1.52 17.15
CA LEU A 176 3.59 1.68 18.36
C LEU A 176 2.66 1.98 19.53
N THR A 177 2.97 1.38 20.68
CA THR A 177 2.45 1.86 21.95
C THR A 177 2.93 3.30 22.18
N ILE A 178 2.00 4.22 22.48
CA ILE A 178 2.32 5.62 22.79
C ILE A 178 2.59 5.73 24.30
N ASP A 179 3.72 5.20 24.72
CA ASP A 179 4.15 5.17 26.13
C ASP A 179 5.06 6.34 26.50
N GLY A 180 5.66 7.00 25.51
CA GLY A 180 6.64 8.07 25.72
C GLY A 180 8.04 7.57 26.02
N ASP A 181 8.31 6.28 25.78
CA ASP A 181 9.63 5.66 25.89
C ASP A 181 10.20 5.39 24.49
N PHE A 182 11.34 5.99 24.18
CA PHE A 182 12.02 5.77 22.90
C PHE A 182 12.83 4.48 22.99
N GLY A 183 12.11 3.35 23.01
CA GLY A 183 12.67 2.00 23.02
C GLY A 183 13.06 1.50 21.63
N GLY A 184 13.41 0.22 21.53
CA GLY A 184 13.83 -0.37 20.26
C GLY A 184 12.75 -0.46 19.18
N GLY A 185 11.49 -0.58 19.58
CA GLY A 185 10.35 -0.51 18.64
C GLY A 185 10.23 0.87 18.00
N THR A 186 10.29 1.94 18.80
CA THR A 186 10.25 3.33 18.31
C THR A 186 11.43 3.64 17.39
N GLU A 187 12.65 3.21 17.75
CA GLU A 187 13.84 3.39 16.90
C GLU A 187 13.69 2.68 15.55
N SER A 188 13.26 1.41 15.56
CA SER A 188 13.04 0.64 14.32
C SER A 188 12.01 1.34 13.42
N ARG A 189 10.90 1.83 14.00
CA ARG A 189 9.88 2.59 13.27
C ARG A 189 10.38 3.92 12.72
N VAL A 190 11.29 4.60 13.42
CA VAL A 190 11.93 5.83 12.90
C VAL A 190 12.83 5.50 11.71
N VAL A 191 13.61 4.42 11.76
CA VAL A 191 14.43 3.96 10.62
C VAL A 191 13.53 3.65 9.42
N GLU A 192 12.44 2.90 9.61
CA GLU A 192 11.45 2.57 8.58
C GLU A 192 10.86 3.85 7.96
N PHE A 193 10.42 4.80 8.80
CA PHE A 193 9.90 6.09 8.33
C PHE A 193 10.94 6.90 7.56
N GLN A 194 12.18 6.96 8.05
CA GLN A 194 13.27 7.70 7.39
C GLN A 194 13.55 7.13 6.00
N HIS A 195 13.51 5.80 5.85
CA HIS A 195 13.57 5.15 4.53
C HIS A 195 12.42 5.62 3.63
N CYS A 196 11.18 5.51 4.09
CA CYS A 196 9.99 5.96 3.36
C CYS A 196 10.04 7.44 2.96
N ALA A 197 10.56 8.29 3.84
CA ALA A 197 10.63 9.74 3.65
C ALA A 197 11.86 10.20 2.86
N ASN A 198 12.68 9.27 2.35
CA ASN A 198 13.96 9.50 1.67
C ASN A 198 14.93 10.37 2.50
N LEU A 199 15.16 9.95 3.74
CA LEU A 199 16.10 10.56 4.70
C LEU A 199 17.25 9.59 4.99
N GLY A 200 18.34 10.11 5.60
CA GLY A 200 19.33 9.25 6.24
C GLY A 200 18.68 8.47 7.38
N ALA A 201 18.72 7.13 7.29
CA ALA A 201 18.02 6.23 8.21
C ALA A 201 18.89 5.85 9.42
N ASP A 202 19.17 6.84 10.26
CA ASP A 202 20.04 6.74 11.44
C ASP A 202 19.28 6.41 12.74
N GLY A 203 17.96 6.20 12.67
CA GLY A 203 17.09 5.92 13.82
C GLY A 203 16.92 7.11 14.77
N THR A 204 17.45 8.27 14.40
CA THR A 204 17.42 9.50 15.19
C THR A 204 16.40 10.47 14.63
N VAL A 205 15.49 10.95 15.47
CA VAL A 205 14.55 12.01 15.10
C VAL A 205 15.23 13.36 15.23
N GLY A 206 16.01 13.73 14.22
CA GLY A 206 16.58 15.07 14.06
C GLY A 206 15.63 16.03 13.31
N PRO A 207 16.07 17.27 13.03
CA PRO A 207 15.23 18.29 12.40
C PRO A 207 14.58 17.87 11.07
N ASN A 208 15.31 17.13 10.23
CA ASN A 208 14.80 16.64 8.94
C ASN A 208 13.71 15.57 9.13
N THR A 209 13.91 14.64 10.08
CA THR A 209 12.94 13.62 10.45
C THR A 209 11.68 14.27 11.03
N TRP A 210 11.82 15.26 11.91
CA TRP A 210 10.70 16.04 12.44
C TRP A 210 9.89 16.73 11.35
N ALA A 211 10.56 17.43 10.44
CA ALA A 211 9.89 18.14 9.35
C ALA A 211 9.08 17.19 8.47
N LYS A 212 9.67 16.03 8.11
CA LYS A 212 8.97 15.00 7.34
C LYS A 212 7.85 14.34 8.14
N LEU A 213 8.04 14.06 9.42
CA LEU A 213 7.01 13.48 10.28
C LEU A 213 5.80 14.40 10.41
N VAL A 214 6.01 15.69 10.64
CA VAL A 214 4.93 16.68 10.72
C VAL A 214 4.18 16.76 9.39
N ASP A 215 4.90 16.76 8.28
CA ASP A 215 4.34 16.79 6.94
C ASP A 215 3.53 15.53 6.60
N TRP A 216 4.10 14.36 6.83
CA TRP A 216 3.51 13.05 6.48
C TRP A 216 2.40 12.64 7.42
N SER A 217 2.50 12.90 8.73
CA SER A 217 1.40 12.65 9.67
C SER A 217 0.15 13.49 9.39
N GLY A 218 0.26 14.54 8.57
CA GLY A 218 -0.86 15.34 8.08
C GLY A 218 -1.36 14.96 6.67
N ARG A 219 -0.68 14.05 5.96
CA ARG A 219 -1.02 13.58 4.62
C ARG A 219 -1.43 12.12 4.71
N ASN A 220 -2.55 11.72 4.10
CA ASN A 220 -2.93 10.30 4.02
C ASN A 220 -2.07 9.58 2.96
N THR A 221 -0.74 9.60 3.15
CA THR A 221 0.26 9.04 2.24
C THR A 221 0.82 7.79 2.90
N TYR A 222 0.55 6.62 2.31
CA TYR A 222 1.11 5.35 2.76
C TYR A 222 2.44 5.08 2.08
N CYS A 223 3.38 4.49 2.81
CA CYS A 223 4.67 4.12 2.28
C CYS A 223 4.53 2.88 1.39
N THR A 224 4.40 3.06 0.08
CA THR A 224 4.81 2.03 -0.89
C THR A 224 6.31 2.21 -1.13
N PRO A 225 7.14 1.16 -0.96
CA PRO A 225 8.56 1.25 -1.31
C PRO A 225 8.74 1.75 -2.74
N PRO A 226 9.59 2.77 -2.98
CA PRO A 226 9.78 3.30 -4.32
C PRO A 226 10.36 2.21 -5.22
N ARG A 227 9.78 2.08 -6.41
CA ARG A 227 10.27 1.18 -7.47
C ARG A 227 11.77 1.41 -7.69
N PRO A 228 12.61 0.36 -7.64
CA PRO A 228 14.04 0.46 -7.91
C PRO A 228 14.36 1.15 -9.24
N ILE A 229 15.19 2.19 -9.20
CA ILE A 229 15.62 2.92 -10.39
C ILE A 229 16.69 2.09 -11.13
N GLY A 230 16.61 2.06 -12.46
CA GLY A 230 17.60 1.39 -13.32
C GLY A 230 17.19 -0.01 -13.78
N TYR A 231 16.08 -0.54 -13.29
CA TYR A 231 15.51 -1.80 -13.75
C TYR A 231 14.23 -1.51 -14.55
N PRO A 232 14.20 -1.72 -15.87
CA PRO A 232 13.07 -1.31 -16.70
C PRO A 232 11.93 -2.34 -16.74
N ILE A 233 12.15 -3.55 -16.20
CA ILE A 233 11.24 -4.68 -16.32
C ILE A 233 10.65 -4.99 -14.95
N ASP A 234 9.32 -4.87 -14.84
CA ASP A 234 8.57 -5.11 -13.62
C ASP A 234 7.94 -6.50 -13.61
N GLY A 235 7.85 -7.07 -12.41
CA GLY A 235 7.21 -8.34 -12.13
C GLY A 235 6.49 -8.34 -10.79
N LEU A 236 5.88 -9.46 -10.49
CA LEU A 236 5.25 -9.73 -9.21
C LEU A 236 5.23 -11.24 -8.93
N ASP A 237 4.84 -11.62 -7.72
CA ASP A 237 4.40 -12.97 -7.44
C ASP A 237 3.03 -13.03 -6.75
N THR A 238 2.32 -14.12 -6.98
CA THR A 238 0.98 -14.34 -6.45
C THR A 238 0.84 -15.68 -5.77
N ALA A 239 -0.10 -15.73 -4.84
CA ALA A 239 -0.66 -16.93 -4.26
C ALA A 239 -2.18 -16.74 -4.09
N LYS A 240 -2.84 -17.70 -3.45
CA LYS A 240 -4.25 -17.55 -3.03
C LYS A 240 -4.59 -16.26 -2.28
N TYR A 241 -3.60 -15.59 -1.66
CA TYR A 241 -3.83 -14.37 -0.89
C TYR A 241 -4.19 -13.16 -1.76
N GLN A 242 -3.85 -13.19 -3.05
CA GLN A 242 -4.22 -12.16 -4.01
C GLN A 242 -5.67 -12.29 -4.53
N HIS A 243 -6.42 -13.27 -4.02
CA HIS A 243 -7.83 -13.52 -4.35
C HIS A 243 -8.74 -13.32 -3.11
N PRO A 244 -8.84 -12.10 -2.54
CA PRO A 244 -9.66 -11.85 -1.36
C PRO A 244 -11.13 -12.19 -1.67
N GLY A 245 -11.75 -13.03 -0.83
CA GLY A 245 -13.11 -13.52 -1.07
C GLY A 245 -13.27 -14.37 -2.35
N GLY A 246 -12.16 -14.87 -2.91
CA GLY A 246 -12.14 -15.57 -4.19
C GLY A 246 -12.23 -14.68 -5.43
N ALA A 247 -11.98 -13.38 -5.27
CA ALA A 247 -11.98 -12.44 -6.37
C ALA A 247 -10.88 -12.79 -7.40
N PRO A 248 -11.21 -12.90 -8.71
CA PRO A 248 -10.22 -13.23 -9.73
C PRO A 248 -9.25 -12.07 -9.97
N ILE A 249 -8.03 -12.41 -10.40
CA ILE A 249 -7.05 -11.44 -10.89
C ILE A 249 -7.35 -11.09 -12.36
N ASP A 250 -7.49 -9.80 -12.67
CA ASP A 250 -7.53 -9.31 -14.05
C ASP A 250 -6.10 -9.19 -14.60
N TRP A 251 -5.61 -10.31 -15.13
CA TRP A 251 -4.27 -10.39 -15.71
C TRP A 251 -4.04 -9.47 -16.91
N LYS A 252 -5.10 -9.04 -17.61
CA LYS A 252 -4.96 -8.07 -18.71
C LYS A 252 -4.70 -6.66 -18.16
N ALA A 253 -5.38 -6.28 -17.08
CA ALA A 253 -5.09 -5.04 -16.37
C ALA A 253 -3.68 -5.04 -15.78
N VAL A 254 -3.25 -6.18 -15.22
CA VAL A 254 -1.87 -6.37 -14.74
C VAL A 254 -0.86 -6.15 -15.88
N ARG A 255 -1.03 -6.82 -17.04
CA ARG A 255 -0.16 -6.61 -18.20
C ARG A 255 -0.14 -5.15 -18.66
N ALA A 256 -1.31 -4.53 -18.74
CA ALA A 256 -1.47 -3.15 -19.20
C ALA A 256 -0.82 -2.14 -18.24
N SER A 257 -0.60 -2.50 -16.97
CA SER A 257 0.11 -1.66 -16.02
C SER A 257 1.63 -1.64 -16.21
N GLY A 258 2.17 -2.48 -17.11
CA GLY A 258 3.60 -2.57 -17.42
C GLY A 258 4.32 -3.79 -16.83
N VAL A 259 3.61 -4.66 -16.13
CA VAL A 259 4.16 -5.92 -15.60
C VAL A 259 4.46 -6.89 -16.76
N GLU A 260 5.68 -7.41 -16.80
CA GLU A 260 6.18 -8.28 -17.87
C GLU A 260 6.30 -9.76 -17.44
N PHE A 261 6.46 -10.02 -16.13
CA PHE A 261 6.51 -11.38 -15.61
C PHE A 261 5.74 -11.58 -14.30
N ALA A 262 5.34 -12.82 -14.05
CA ALA A 262 4.72 -13.21 -12.78
C ALA A 262 5.23 -14.59 -12.33
N THR A 263 5.53 -14.73 -11.04
CA THR A 263 5.67 -16.07 -10.44
C THR A 263 4.40 -16.44 -9.67
N VAL A 264 3.93 -17.68 -9.79
CA VAL A 264 2.62 -18.11 -9.27
C VAL A 264 2.83 -19.28 -8.33
N LYS A 265 2.30 -19.20 -7.11
CA LYS A 265 2.42 -20.28 -6.13
C LYS A 265 1.80 -21.54 -6.70
N ALA A 266 2.57 -22.63 -6.70
CA ALA A 266 2.08 -23.93 -7.14
C ALA A 266 1.83 -24.86 -5.97
N THR A 267 2.83 -25.03 -5.11
CA THR A 267 2.75 -26.02 -4.02
C THR A 267 3.47 -25.54 -2.79
N ARG A 268 3.12 -26.16 -1.66
CA ARG A 268 3.81 -26.02 -0.39
C ARG A 268 3.97 -27.39 0.24
N GLY A 269 5.18 -27.71 0.67
CA GLY A 269 5.44 -29.00 1.30
C GLY A 269 5.03 -30.19 0.40
N THR A 270 4.61 -31.28 1.02
CA THR A 270 4.26 -32.51 0.30
C THR A 270 2.78 -32.64 -0.03
N ASN A 271 1.92 -31.75 0.49
CA ASN A 271 0.47 -31.96 0.52
C ASN A 271 -0.40 -30.76 0.11
N VAL A 272 0.18 -29.58 -0.12
CA VAL A 272 -0.59 -28.40 -0.54
C VAL A 272 -0.34 -28.09 -2.00
N THR A 273 -1.43 -27.86 -2.74
CA THR A 273 -1.43 -27.17 -4.03
C THR A 273 -2.22 -25.88 -3.88
N ASP A 274 -1.71 -24.78 -4.41
CA ASP A 274 -2.44 -23.52 -4.42
C ASP A 274 -3.68 -23.67 -5.30
N GLU A 275 -4.84 -23.26 -4.79
CA GLU A 275 -6.13 -23.44 -5.46
C GLU A 275 -6.26 -22.58 -6.73
N TYR A 276 -5.47 -21.51 -6.86
CA TYR A 276 -5.46 -20.63 -8.03
C TYR A 276 -4.35 -20.95 -9.03
N LEU A 277 -3.46 -21.90 -8.74
CA LEU A 277 -2.31 -22.25 -9.58
C LEU A 277 -2.66 -22.33 -11.08
N THR A 278 -3.69 -23.11 -11.44
CA THR A 278 -4.04 -23.33 -12.84
C THR A 278 -4.60 -22.07 -13.48
N ALA A 279 -5.53 -21.40 -12.80
CA ALA A 279 -6.20 -20.20 -13.31
C ALA A 279 -5.19 -19.05 -13.51
N ASP A 280 -4.31 -18.83 -12.55
CA ASP A 280 -3.34 -17.73 -12.58
C ASP A 280 -2.21 -17.99 -13.58
N LEU A 281 -1.64 -19.19 -13.63
CA LEU A 281 -0.63 -19.52 -14.65
C LEU A 281 -1.17 -19.36 -16.08
N GLN A 282 -2.39 -19.81 -16.32
CA GLN A 282 -3.01 -19.72 -17.64
C GLN A 282 -3.43 -18.29 -17.96
N GLY A 283 -4.02 -17.58 -16.99
CA GLY A 283 -4.47 -16.20 -17.12
C GLY A 283 -3.31 -15.22 -17.38
N ALA A 284 -2.27 -15.26 -16.56
CA ALA A 284 -1.07 -14.43 -16.73
C ALA A 284 -0.40 -14.68 -18.09
N ARG A 285 -0.26 -15.95 -18.47
CA ARG A 285 0.29 -16.33 -19.77
C ARG A 285 -0.58 -15.84 -20.93
N ALA A 286 -1.89 -15.99 -20.85
CA ALA A 286 -2.81 -15.55 -21.88
C ALA A 286 -2.81 -14.01 -22.03
N ALA A 287 -2.54 -13.28 -20.96
CA ALA A 287 -2.30 -11.84 -20.99
C ALA A 287 -0.91 -11.46 -21.53
N GLY A 288 -0.02 -12.43 -21.78
CA GLY A 288 1.28 -12.22 -22.39
C GLY A 288 2.44 -12.08 -21.39
N LEU A 289 2.22 -12.27 -20.08
CA LEU A 289 3.31 -12.25 -19.09
C LEU A 289 4.18 -13.50 -19.24
N ALA A 290 5.48 -13.37 -19.00
CA ALA A 290 6.36 -14.51 -18.77
C ALA A 290 6.04 -15.10 -17.38
N VAL A 291 5.92 -16.43 -17.27
CA VAL A 291 5.37 -17.05 -16.06
C VAL A 291 6.24 -18.18 -15.51
N ALA A 292 6.37 -18.24 -14.18
CA ALA A 292 7.00 -19.35 -13.47
C ALA A 292 6.10 -19.86 -12.32
N PRO A 293 5.89 -21.17 -12.18
CA PRO A 293 5.36 -21.74 -10.94
C PRO A 293 6.44 -21.75 -9.86
N TYR A 294 6.07 -21.49 -8.60
CA TYR A 294 6.98 -21.61 -7.46
C TYR A 294 6.53 -22.64 -6.41
N HIS A 295 7.49 -23.21 -5.70
CA HIS A 295 7.29 -24.13 -4.59
C HIS A 295 7.81 -23.56 -3.28
N PHE A 296 6.92 -23.36 -2.31
CA PHE A 296 7.31 -23.01 -0.94
C PHE A 296 7.83 -24.26 -0.22
N TYR A 297 9.13 -24.29 0.09
CA TYR A 297 9.73 -25.41 0.79
C TYR A 297 9.35 -25.42 2.28
N THR A 298 8.86 -26.55 2.77
CA THR A 298 8.63 -26.73 4.21
C THR A 298 9.68 -27.65 4.81
N GLY A 299 10.54 -27.12 5.70
CA GLY A 299 11.51 -27.93 6.45
C GLY A 299 10.93 -28.61 7.69
N THR A 300 9.75 -29.22 7.59
CA THR A 300 9.02 -29.85 8.71
C THR A 300 9.41 -31.31 8.97
N ALA A 301 10.04 -31.99 8.01
CA ALA A 301 10.58 -33.33 8.15
C ALA A 301 11.87 -33.51 7.33
N ALA A 302 12.77 -34.37 7.81
CA ALA A 302 14.06 -34.68 7.18
C ALA A 302 13.89 -35.40 5.83
N ASN A 303 14.83 -35.14 4.90
CA ASN A 303 14.96 -35.85 3.63
C ASN A 303 13.71 -35.76 2.74
N THR A 304 13.02 -34.61 2.75
CA THR A 304 11.79 -34.41 1.98
C THR A 304 11.98 -33.63 0.69
N GLY A 305 13.20 -33.14 0.40
CA GLY A 305 13.48 -32.37 -0.83
C GLY A 305 12.98 -33.03 -2.12
N ALA A 306 13.30 -34.32 -2.32
CA ALA A 306 12.84 -35.06 -3.51
C ALA A 306 11.32 -35.26 -3.55
N ALA A 307 10.68 -35.57 -2.41
CA ALA A 307 9.23 -35.77 -2.34
C ALA A 307 8.46 -34.46 -2.59
N GLN A 308 8.97 -33.34 -2.08
CA GLN A 308 8.44 -32.00 -2.35
C GLN A 308 8.60 -31.61 -3.82
N ALA A 309 9.72 -31.97 -4.46
CA ALA A 309 9.91 -31.79 -5.90
C ALA A 309 8.93 -32.63 -6.72
N ASP A 310 8.75 -33.91 -6.41
CA ASP A 310 7.81 -34.77 -7.13
C ASP A 310 6.37 -34.24 -7.01
N ARG A 311 5.97 -33.71 -5.84
CA ARG A 311 4.68 -33.03 -5.64
C ARG A 311 4.55 -31.79 -6.53
N PHE A 312 5.56 -30.92 -6.53
CA PHE A 312 5.60 -29.73 -7.37
C PHE A 312 5.50 -30.08 -8.85
N ILE A 313 6.32 -31.01 -9.33
CA ILE A 313 6.34 -31.46 -10.73
C ILE A 313 4.97 -31.99 -11.15
N ALA A 314 4.33 -32.82 -10.32
CA ALA A 314 3.02 -33.37 -10.61
C ALA A 314 1.94 -32.27 -10.72
N ALA A 315 1.89 -31.35 -9.74
CA ALA A 315 0.92 -30.25 -9.74
C ALA A 315 1.12 -29.31 -10.94
N VAL A 316 2.36 -28.96 -11.23
CA VAL A 316 2.70 -28.02 -12.31
C VAL A 316 2.44 -28.63 -13.69
N ARG A 317 2.81 -29.89 -13.92
CA ARG A 317 2.53 -30.56 -15.20
C ARG A 317 1.03 -30.68 -15.49
N ALA A 318 0.20 -30.83 -14.46
CA ALA A 318 -1.25 -30.87 -14.60
C ALA A 318 -1.84 -29.55 -15.16
N THR A 319 -1.13 -28.42 -15.04
CA THR A 319 -1.54 -27.13 -15.62
C THR A 319 -1.21 -27.00 -17.11
N GLY A 320 -0.40 -27.91 -17.65
CA GLY A 320 0.17 -27.83 -19.00
C GLY A 320 1.49 -27.04 -19.09
N TYR A 321 2.05 -26.59 -17.97
CA TYR A 321 3.37 -25.95 -17.93
C TYR A 321 4.47 -26.97 -18.24
N THR A 322 5.39 -26.62 -19.15
CA THR A 322 6.46 -27.52 -19.61
C THR A 322 7.86 -27.03 -19.28
N GLY A 323 8.03 -25.76 -18.92
CA GLY A 323 9.33 -25.11 -18.74
C GLY A 323 10.03 -24.76 -20.06
N GLN A 324 9.50 -25.23 -21.20
CA GLN A 324 10.12 -25.12 -22.52
C GLN A 324 9.25 -24.35 -23.51
N ARG A 325 7.98 -24.06 -23.16
CA ARG A 325 7.11 -23.27 -24.01
C ARG A 325 7.55 -21.81 -24.00
N ALA A 326 7.38 -21.10 -25.11
CA ALA A 326 7.56 -19.66 -25.13
C ALA A 326 6.69 -18.97 -24.05
N GLY A 327 7.34 -18.18 -23.21
CA GLY A 327 6.79 -17.58 -22.00
C GLY A 327 6.92 -18.39 -20.72
N ASP A 328 7.50 -19.58 -20.74
CA ASP A 328 7.88 -20.30 -19.52
C ASP A 328 9.22 -19.77 -19.00
N LEU A 329 9.18 -19.06 -17.88
CA LEU A 329 10.35 -18.84 -17.04
C LEU A 329 10.67 -20.12 -16.27
N PRO A 330 11.93 -20.40 -15.87
CA PRO A 330 12.26 -21.59 -15.08
C PRO A 330 11.45 -21.68 -13.78
N PRO A 331 11.15 -22.90 -13.29
CA PRO A 331 10.52 -23.10 -11.99
C PRO A 331 11.28 -22.42 -10.86
N VAL A 332 10.55 -21.91 -9.87
CA VAL A 332 11.15 -21.21 -8.72
C VAL A 332 11.09 -22.10 -7.47
N PHE A 333 12.24 -22.26 -6.81
CA PHE A 333 12.38 -22.87 -5.49
C PHE A 333 12.35 -21.78 -4.42
N ASP A 334 11.25 -21.68 -3.68
CA ASP A 334 11.11 -20.73 -2.59
C ASP A 334 11.67 -21.34 -1.30
N LEU A 335 12.82 -20.81 -0.89
CA LEU A 335 13.59 -21.22 0.28
C LEU A 335 13.70 -20.04 1.24
N GLU A 336 12.82 -20.01 2.23
CA GLU A 336 12.77 -18.95 3.23
C GLU A 336 12.60 -19.46 4.67
N ARG A 337 12.56 -18.51 5.62
CA ARG A 337 12.23 -18.79 7.02
C ARG A 337 10.80 -19.30 7.13
N MET A 338 10.49 -20.04 8.19
CA MET A 338 9.15 -20.57 8.38
C MET A 338 8.14 -19.44 8.60
N ASP A 339 7.01 -19.51 7.87
CA ASP A 339 5.89 -18.58 7.91
C ASP A 339 4.88 -18.88 9.04
N ASP A 340 5.32 -19.63 10.07
CA ASP A 340 4.55 -19.96 11.27
C ASP A 340 4.56 -18.84 12.33
N GLY A 341 5.02 -17.64 11.93
CA GLY A 341 5.18 -16.47 12.80
C GLY A 341 6.42 -16.51 13.70
N SER A 342 7.17 -17.63 13.73
CA SER A 342 8.39 -17.73 14.55
C SER A 342 9.62 -17.10 13.88
N GLY A 343 9.59 -16.92 12.56
CA GLY A 343 10.73 -16.46 11.79
C GLY A 343 11.94 -17.41 11.86
N ARG A 344 11.75 -18.64 12.32
CA ARG A 344 12.85 -19.61 12.50
C ARG A 344 13.35 -20.15 11.17
N CYS A 345 14.59 -20.63 11.19
CA CYS A 345 15.12 -21.43 10.10
C CYS A 345 14.33 -22.73 9.92
N PRO A 346 14.13 -23.19 8.67
CA PRO A 346 13.53 -24.50 8.40
C PRO A 346 14.43 -25.59 9.00
N THR A 347 13.98 -26.26 10.07
CA THR A 347 14.77 -27.24 10.83
C THR A 347 15.37 -28.34 9.95
N TYR A 348 14.63 -28.78 8.95
CA TYR A 348 15.06 -29.79 7.97
C TYR A 348 15.25 -29.20 6.56
N GLY A 349 15.38 -27.88 6.44
CA GLY A 349 15.83 -27.25 5.21
C GLY A 349 17.35 -27.24 5.20
N THR A 350 17.96 -28.32 4.71
CA THR A 350 19.41 -28.43 4.57
C THR A 350 19.85 -28.12 3.13
N VAL A 351 21.14 -27.87 2.93
CA VAL A 351 21.71 -27.76 1.57
C VAL A 351 21.47 -29.04 0.77
N GLY A 352 21.52 -30.20 1.42
CA GLY A 352 21.25 -31.50 0.79
C GLY A 352 19.81 -31.64 0.30
N ASP A 353 18.84 -31.27 1.13
CA ASP A 353 17.42 -31.29 0.77
C ASP A 353 17.10 -30.32 -0.36
N ALA A 354 17.61 -29.08 -0.27
CA ALA A 354 17.45 -28.09 -1.32
C ALA A 354 18.03 -28.57 -2.64
N LYS A 355 19.24 -29.15 -2.64
CA LYS A 355 19.83 -29.75 -3.85
C LYS A 355 19.01 -30.91 -4.40
N ALA A 356 18.49 -31.78 -3.54
CA ALA A 356 17.61 -32.87 -3.98
C ALA A 356 16.36 -32.35 -4.69
N TRP A 357 15.77 -31.24 -4.22
CA TRP A 357 14.66 -30.60 -4.90
C TRP A 357 15.11 -30.01 -6.25
N LEU A 358 16.18 -29.21 -6.25
CA LEU A 358 16.68 -28.48 -7.42
C LEU A 358 17.08 -29.43 -8.55
N ASP A 359 17.88 -30.46 -8.25
CA ASP A 359 18.36 -31.41 -9.26
C ASP A 359 17.18 -32.21 -9.86
N ARG A 360 16.16 -32.52 -9.04
CA ARG A 360 14.97 -33.24 -9.49
C ARG A 360 14.08 -32.41 -10.41
N VAL A 361 13.87 -31.13 -10.08
CA VAL A 361 13.09 -30.19 -10.89
C VAL A 361 13.84 -29.80 -12.17
N GLU A 362 15.15 -29.59 -12.10
CA GLU A 362 16.00 -29.34 -13.27
C GLU A 362 15.89 -30.50 -14.27
N ALA A 363 16.00 -31.75 -13.78
CA ALA A 363 15.84 -32.93 -14.62
C ALA A 363 14.42 -33.07 -15.22
N ALA A 364 13.38 -32.64 -14.49
CA ALA A 364 11.99 -32.80 -14.92
C ALA A 364 11.54 -31.79 -15.98
N PHE A 365 12.11 -30.58 -15.97
CA PHE A 365 11.74 -29.50 -16.88
C PHE A 365 12.85 -29.13 -17.88
N GLY A 366 14.08 -29.62 -17.70
CA GLY A 366 15.22 -29.27 -18.55
C GLY A 366 15.60 -27.79 -18.44
N ARG A 367 15.33 -27.17 -17.28
CA ARG A 367 15.58 -25.76 -16.97
C ARG A 367 16.26 -25.68 -15.62
N THR A 368 17.36 -24.93 -15.52
CA THR A 368 17.96 -24.61 -14.23
C THR A 368 16.97 -23.78 -13.39
N PRO A 369 16.48 -24.29 -12.24
CA PRO A 369 15.50 -23.58 -11.43
C PRO A 369 16.05 -22.26 -10.88
N ILE A 370 15.16 -21.30 -10.68
CA ILE A 370 15.46 -20.07 -9.93
C ILE A 370 15.32 -20.37 -8.44
N ILE A 371 16.22 -19.86 -7.61
CA ILE A 371 16.07 -19.91 -6.16
C ILE A 371 15.54 -18.56 -5.67
N TYR A 372 14.34 -18.56 -5.11
CA TYR A 372 13.85 -17.45 -4.31
C TYR A 372 14.37 -17.58 -2.88
N THR A 373 14.98 -16.52 -2.34
CA THR A 373 15.44 -16.50 -0.94
C THR A 373 15.81 -15.08 -0.47
N GLN A 374 16.06 -14.94 0.83
CA GLN A 374 16.77 -13.79 1.40
C GLN A 374 18.22 -14.18 1.68
N LYS A 375 19.18 -13.26 1.51
CA LYS A 375 20.59 -13.54 1.83
C LYS A 375 20.76 -14.04 3.27
N SER A 376 20.01 -13.45 4.21
CA SER A 376 20.01 -13.84 5.63
C SER A 376 19.61 -15.30 5.83
N VAL A 377 18.71 -15.87 5.02
CA VAL A 377 18.35 -17.29 5.11
C VAL A 377 19.56 -18.16 4.78
N LEU A 378 20.31 -17.82 3.73
CA LEU A 378 21.50 -18.58 3.36
C LEU A 378 22.63 -18.43 4.38
N ASP A 379 22.81 -17.22 4.93
CA ASP A 379 23.82 -16.94 5.94
C ASP A 379 23.49 -17.67 7.26
N ASP A 380 22.28 -17.45 7.80
CA ASP A 380 21.88 -17.85 9.14
C ASP A 380 21.44 -19.31 9.21
N CYS A 381 20.73 -19.80 8.19
CA CYS A 381 20.11 -21.12 8.22
C CYS A 381 20.96 -22.19 7.51
N LEU A 382 21.80 -21.80 6.55
CA LEU A 382 22.56 -22.73 5.72
C LEU A 382 24.08 -22.52 5.79
N GLY A 383 24.55 -21.83 6.83
CA GLY A 383 25.98 -21.68 7.11
C GLY A 383 26.72 -20.92 6.02
N SER A 384 26.07 -19.92 5.41
CA SER A 384 26.68 -19.08 4.38
C SER A 384 27.19 -19.86 3.15
N THR A 385 26.47 -20.93 2.80
CA THR A 385 26.83 -21.88 1.73
C THR A 385 27.05 -21.21 0.37
N THR A 386 27.98 -21.74 -0.41
CA THR A 386 28.21 -21.38 -1.82
C THR A 386 27.58 -22.39 -2.79
N ALA A 387 26.89 -23.41 -2.29
CA ALA A 387 26.36 -24.52 -3.08
C ALA A 387 25.33 -24.09 -4.15
N PHE A 388 24.78 -22.88 -4.01
CA PHE A 388 23.75 -22.33 -4.89
C PHE A 388 24.27 -21.31 -5.91
N ALA A 389 25.58 -21.05 -5.95
CA ALA A 389 26.19 -20.02 -6.80
C ALA A 389 25.89 -20.15 -8.31
N ARG A 390 25.52 -21.35 -8.80
CA ARG A 390 25.20 -21.59 -10.23
C ARG A 390 23.77 -21.21 -10.61
N TYR A 391 22.85 -21.11 -9.65
CA TYR A 391 21.44 -20.94 -9.93
C TYR A 391 21.10 -19.45 -10.08
N PRO A 392 20.19 -19.09 -10.99
CA PRO A 392 19.60 -17.76 -10.99
C PRO A 392 18.86 -17.51 -9.67
N LEU A 393 18.92 -16.28 -9.17
CA LEU A 393 18.37 -15.91 -7.87
C LEU A 393 17.22 -14.92 -8.04
N GLN A 394 16.11 -15.16 -7.35
CA GLN A 394 15.12 -14.15 -7.00
C GLN A 394 15.38 -13.74 -5.55
N LEU A 395 15.98 -12.58 -5.32
CA LEU A 395 16.36 -12.14 -3.98
C LEU A 395 15.25 -11.27 -3.39
N ALA A 396 14.80 -11.61 -2.19
CA ALA A 396 13.93 -10.75 -1.40
C ALA A 396 14.78 -9.83 -0.52
N ASP A 397 14.60 -8.51 -0.70
CA ASP A 397 15.19 -7.50 0.17
C ASP A 397 14.39 -6.20 0.08
N TYR A 398 13.67 -5.85 1.14
CA TYR A 398 12.74 -4.72 1.12
C TYR A 398 13.34 -3.42 1.64
N ARG A 399 14.67 -3.39 1.85
CA ARG A 399 15.34 -2.16 2.30
C ARG A 399 15.29 -1.13 1.17
N GLN A 400 14.77 0.05 1.46
CA GLN A 400 14.68 1.12 0.46
C GLN A 400 16.00 1.87 0.26
N SER A 401 17.00 1.64 1.11
CA SER A 401 18.33 2.27 1.02
C SER A 401 19.27 1.61 0.01
N ILE A 402 18.88 0.47 -0.56
CA ILE A 402 19.71 -0.28 -1.49
C ILE A 402 19.25 -0.04 -2.93
N THR A 403 20.20 0.03 -3.85
CA THR A 403 19.95 0.09 -5.29
C THR A 403 20.08 -1.29 -5.96
N GLN A 404 20.52 -2.28 -5.20
CA GLN A 404 20.62 -3.69 -5.60
C GLN A 404 20.61 -4.58 -4.34
N PRO A 405 20.04 -5.79 -4.39
CA PRO A 405 20.06 -6.72 -3.27
C PRO A 405 21.48 -7.23 -3.01
N PRO A 406 21.84 -7.53 -1.74
CA PRO A 406 23.13 -8.09 -1.42
C PRO A 406 23.23 -9.53 -1.96
N LEU A 407 24.32 -9.83 -2.66
CA LEU A 407 24.53 -11.15 -3.23
C LEU A 407 24.91 -12.18 -2.15
N PRO A 408 24.32 -13.39 -2.17
CA PRO A 408 24.80 -14.52 -1.39
C PRO A 408 26.22 -14.95 -1.77
N ASN A 409 26.89 -15.64 -0.84
CA ASN A 409 28.26 -16.10 -1.05
C ASN A 409 28.41 -16.96 -2.32
N GLY A 410 29.45 -16.67 -3.10
CA GLY A 410 29.75 -17.36 -4.36
C GLY A 410 28.89 -16.90 -5.55
N SER A 411 27.80 -16.17 -5.32
CA SER A 411 26.96 -15.64 -6.39
C SER A 411 27.56 -14.35 -6.95
N THR A 412 27.56 -14.20 -8.27
CA THR A 412 28.09 -13.01 -8.95
C THR A 412 26.99 -12.10 -9.51
N THR A 413 25.75 -12.59 -9.55
CA THR A 413 24.58 -11.86 -10.05
C THR A 413 23.30 -12.41 -9.43
N TRP A 414 22.19 -11.72 -9.69
CA TRP A 414 20.82 -12.10 -9.38
C TRP A 414 19.95 -11.87 -10.63
N ALA A 415 18.81 -12.57 -10.73
CA ALA A 415 17.90 -12.48 -11.87
C ALA A 415 16.71 -11.57 -11.57
N MET A 416 16.08 -11.75 -10.40
CA MET A 416 14.92 -10.99 -9.96
C MET A 416 15.14 -10.44 -8.55
N TRP A 417 14.57 -9.29 -8.25
CA TRP A 417 14.63 -8.67 -6.93
C TRP A 417 13.22 -8.30 -6.48
N GLN A 418 12.72 -9.04 -5.49
CA GLN A 418 11.49 -8.73 -4.79
C GLN A 418 11.79 -7.62 -3.77
N TYR A 419 11.34 -6.41 -4.09
CA TYR A 419 11.72 -5.20 -3.33
C TYR A 419 10.61 -4.70 -2.40
N THR A 420 9.42 -5.30 -2.50
CA THR A 420 8.29 -5.05 -1.58
C THR A 420 7.28 -6.18 -1.66
N ASP A 421 6.54 -6.38 -0.56
CA ASP A 421 5.37 -7.25 -0.42
C ASP A 421 4.03 -6.48 -0.39
N ALA A 422 4.08 -5.17 -0.62
CA ALA A 422 2.97 -4.24 -0.38
C ALA A 422 2.57 -3.44 -1.63
N ALA A 423 2.90 -3.94 -2.81
CA ALA A 423 2.57 -3.26 -4.06
C ALA A 423 1.10 -3.43 -4.44
N LEU A 424 0.53 -2.39 -5.05
CA LEU A 424 -0.82 -2.40 -5.59
C LEU A 424 -0.75 -2.39 -7.10
N PHE A 425 -1.38 -3.37 -7.73
CA PHE A 425 -1.46 -3.49 -9.19
C PHE A 425 -2.89 -3.34 -9.67
N PRO A 426 -3.13 -2.59 -10.77
CA PRO A 426 -4.38 -2.68 -11.49
C PRO A 426 -4.72 -4.14 -11.82
N GLY A 427 -5.91 -4.59 -11.41
CA GLY A 427 -6.38 -5.96 -11.62
C GLY A 427 -6.20 -6.91 -10.44
N ILE A 428 -5.54 -6.49 -9.36
CA ILE A 428 -5.41 -7.27 -8.11
C ILE A 428 -6.09 -6.50 -6.97
N GLN A 429 -6.97 -7.18 -6.23
CA GLN A 429 -7.78 -6.56 -5.16
C GLN A 429 -7.14 -6.65 -3.76
N ALA A 430 -5.88 -7.04 -3.71
CA ALA A 430 -5.08 -7.16 -2.50
C ALA A 430 -3.63 -6.73 -2.80
N PRO A 431 -2.85 -6.35 -1.76
CA PRO A 431 -1.41 -6.17 -1.94
C PRO A 431 -0.76 -7.44 -2.51
N ALA A 432 0.20 -7.23 -3.40
CA ALA A 432 1.06 -8.27 -3.93
C ALA A 432 2.52 -7.84 -3.76
N THR A 433 3.43 -8.78 -3.95
CA THR A 433 4.83 -8.45 -4.06
C THR A 433 5.11 -7.72 -5.36
N ALA A 434 6.16 -6.90 -5.39
CA ALA A 434 6.70 -6.38 -6.63
C ALA A 434 8.16 -6.77 -6.78
N ASP A 435 8.47 -7.18 -8.00
CA ASP A 435 9.78 -7.58 -8.45
C ASP A 435 10.29 -6.65 -9.55
N VAL A 436 11.61 -6.51 -9.62
CA VAL A 436 12.28 -6.03 -10.83
C VAL A 436 13.19 -7.11 -11.39
N PHE A 437 13.39 -7.12 -12.70
CA PHE A 437 14.34 -8.02 -13.36
C PHE A 437 15.67 -7.34 -13.68
N ASN A 438 16.77 -8.04 -13.38
CA ASN A 438 18.14 -7.58 -13.63
C ASN A 438 18.56 -7.85 -15.08
N GLY A 439 18.06 -7.03 -16.00
CA GLY A 439 18.43 -7.14 -17.41
C GLY A 439 17.51 -6.36 -18.32
N THR A 440 17.73 -6.53 -19.62
CA THR A 440 16.88 -5.98 -20.67
C THR A 440 15.66 -6.87 -20.95
N GLN A 441 14.70 -6.38 -21.73
CA GLN A 441 13.60 -7.20 -22.23
C GLN A 441 14.12 -8.45 -22.99
N ALA A 442 15.18 -8.31 -23.78
CA ALA A 442 15.77 -9.42 -24.52
C ALA A 442 16.43 -10.48 -23.60
N ASP A 443 16.90 -10.08 -22.42
CA ASP A 443 17.38 -11.02 -21.39
C ASP A 443 16.21 -11.80 -20.77
N LEU A 444 15.11 -11.11 -20.45
CA LEU A 444 13.89 -11.75 -19.94
C LEU A 444 13.31 -12.71 -20.98
N ASP A 445 13.22 -12.29 -22.24
CA ASP A 445 12.69 -13.10 -23.34
C ASP A 445 13.53 -14.36 -23.52
N ARG A 446 14.87 -14.27 -23.49
CA ARG A 446 15.75 -15.46 -23.49
C ARG A 446 15.48 -16.38 -22.30
N LEU A 447 15.33 -15.83 -21.09
CA LEU A 447 15.01 -16.62 -19.91
C LEU A 447 13.63 -17.30 -20.02
N ALA A 448 12.70 -16.69 -20.76
CA ALA A 448 11.34 -17.18 -20.98
C ALA A 448 11.15 -17.99 -22.28
N ASN A 449 12.21 -18.28 -23.04
CA ASN A 449 12.14 -18.90 -24.38
C ASN A 449 11.27 -18.13 -25.39
N ARG A 450 11.33 -16.80 -25.37
CA ARG A 450 10.58 -15.92 -26.28
C ARG A 450 11.46 -15.35 -27.38
#